data_AF-A0A7Y5TXY1-F1
#
_entry.id   AF-A0A7Y5TXY1-F1
#
_cell.length_a   1.000
_cell.length_b   1.000
_cell.length_c   1.000
_cell.angle_alpha   90.00
_cell.angle_beta   90.00
_cell.angle_gamma   90.00
#
_symmetry.space_group_name_H-M   'P 1'
#
loop_
_entity.id
_entity.type
_entity.pdbx_description
1 polymer ?
#
loop_
_entity_poly.entity_id
_entity_poly.type
_entity_poly.pdbx_seq_one_letter_code
_entity_poly.pdbx_strand_id
1 'polypeptide(L)'
;MTMPPALSAAEWNGVLRQQDGLVHLREEFGKLPFSAHAIAALLLYDQPFGFTRQDVQDEEEVSAYCAVMAAQNREAGDRATAAKFELLGARHKERAAKLAALLPPP
;
A
#
# COMPACT_ATOMS: atom_id res chain seq x y z
N MET A 1 5.10 -10.27 6.38
CA MET A 1 4.63 -11.07 5.23
C MET A 1 4.72 -10.20 4.00
N THR A 2 5.33 -10.70 2.93
CA THR A 2 5.38 -10.01 1.64
C THR A 2 4.09 -10.32 0.89
N MET A 3 3.33 -9.31 0.50
CA MET A 3 2.10 -9.49 -0.27
C MET A 3 2.43 -9.61 -1.76
N PRO A 4 1.74 -10.50 -2.51
CA PRO A 4 1.91 -10.57 -3.94
C PRO A 4 1.43 -9.27 -4.60
N PRO A 5 2.07 -8.80 -5.68
CA PRO A 5 1.58 -7.67 -6.46
C PRO A 5 0.15 -7.90 -6.93
N ALA A 6 -0.66 -6.83 -6.95
CA ALA A 6 -2.04 -6.88 -7.42
C ALA A 6 -2.13 -7.11 -8.94
N LEU A 7 -1.09 -6.71 -9.68
CA LEU A 7 -0.91 -6.93 -11.10
C LEU A 7 0.52 -7.40 -11.37
N SER A 8 0.69 -8.31 -12.32
CA SER A 8 1.99 -8.66 -12.89
C SER A 8 2.62 -7.48 -13.63
N ALA A 9 3.92 -7.55 -13.90
CA ALA A 9 4.62 -6.52 -14.68
C ALA A 9 4.05 -6.36 -16.10
N ALA A 10 3.59 -7.45 -16.72
CA ALA A 10 2.96 -7.41 -18.04
C ALA A 10 1.62 -6.67 -18.01
N GLU A 11 0.81 -6.91 -16.97
CA GLU A 11 -0.47 -6.22 -16.77
C GLU A 11 -0.25 -4.73 -16.49
N TRP A 12 0.73 -4.37 -15.64
CA TRP A 12 1.12 -2.96 -15.44
C TRP A 12 1.58 -2.29 -16.73
N ASN A 13 2.39 -2.94 -17.55
CA ASN A 13 2.82 -2.39 -18.83
C ASN A 13 1.65 -2.19 -19.80
N GLY A 14 0.67 -3.11 -19.80
CA GLY A 14 -0.56 -2.96 -20.59
C GLY A 14 -1.38 -1.75 -20.15
N VAL A 15 -1.53 -1.57 -18.84
CA VAL A 15 -2.20 -0.43 -18.20
C VAL A 15 -1.52 0.89 -18.54
N LEU A 16 -0.20 1.01 -18.33
CA LEU A 16 0.54 2.24 -18.55
C LEU A 16 0.56 2.69 -20.02
N ARG A 17 0.49 1.75 -20.97
CA ARG A 17 0.41 2.06 -22.40
C ARG A 17 -0.97 2.54 -22.86
N GLN A 18 -2.00 2.40 -22.02
CA GLN A 18 -3.38 2.74 -22.33
C GLN A 18 -3.92 3.84 -21.41
N GLN A 19 -3.08 4.72 -20.88
CA GLN A 19 -3.49 5.80 -19.94
C GLN A 19 -4.70 6.62 -20.44
N ASP A 20 -4.73 6.99 -21.73
CA ASP A 20 -5.88 7.69 -22.32
C ASP A 20 -7.15 6.82 -22.38
N GLY A 21 -6.99 5.50 -22.56
CA GLY A 21 -8.07 4.53 -22.51
C GLY A 21 -8.61 4.26 -21.10
N LEU A 22 -7.78 4.41 -20.06
CA LEU A 22 -8.19 4.24 -18.66
C LEU A 22 -9.14 5.35 -18.19
N VAL A 23 -8.95 6.57 -18.70
CA VAL A 23 -9.86 7.71 -18.44
C VAL A 23 -11.27 7.40 -18.96
N HIS A 24 -11.39 6.74 -20.11
CA HIS A 24 -12.67 6.26 -20.67
C HIS A 24 -13.21 5.01 -19.95
N LEU A 25 -12.34 4.06 -19.57
CA LEU A 25 -12.75 2.85 -18.87
C LEU A 25 -13.35 3.10 -17.48
N ARG A 26 -12.99 4.20 -16.80
CA ARG A 26 -13.60 4.60 -15.52
C ARG A 26 -15.13 4.67 -15.59
N GLU A 27 -15.70 5.04 -16.74
CA GLU A 27 -17.16 5.10 -16.93
C GLU A 27 -17.79 3.73 -17.23
N GLU A 28 -17.00 2.78 -17.75
CA GLU A 28 -17.45 1.44 -18.18
C GLU A 28 -17.15 0.33 -17.14
N PHE A 29 -16.22 0.55 -16.20
CA PHE A 29 -15.75 -0.45 -15.22
C PHE A 29 -16.83 -0.99 -14.26
N GLY A 30 -18.00 -0.34 -14.18
CA GLY A 30 -19.16 -0.88 -13.45
C GLY A 30 -19.73 -2.17 -14.03
N LYS A 31 -19.31 -2.59 -15.24
CA LYS A 31 -19.90 -3.71 -16.00
C LYS A 31 -18.97 -4.90 -16.25
N LEU A 32 -17.69 -4.84 -15.87
CA LEU A 32 -16.70 -5.85 -16.24
C LEU A 32 -16.22 -6.69 -15.04
N PRO A 33 -15.87 -7.99 -15.24
CA PRO A 33 -15.52 -8.93 -14.17
C PRO A 33 -14.07 -8.77 -13.71
N PHE A 34 -13.61 -7.54 -13.50
CA PHE A 34 -12.26 -7.29 -13.00
C PHE A 34 -12.20 -7.41 -11.47
N SER A 35 -11.02 -7.76 -10.96
CA SER A 35 -10.74 -7.69 -9.52
C SER A 35 -10.93 -6.26 -9.03
N ALA A 36 -11.77 -6.07 -8.00
CA ALA A 36 -12.00 -4.77 -7.38
C ALA A 36 -10.70 -4.06 -6.95
N HIS A 37 -9.65 -4.83 -6.61
CA HIS A 37 -8.33 -4.31 -6.27
C HIS A 37 -7.57 -3.75 -7.48
N ALA A 38 -7.70 -4.37 -8.65
CA ALA A 38 -7.11 -3.87 -9.89
C ALA A 38 -7.79 -2.57 -10.33
N ILE A 39 -9.12 -2.48 -10.20
CA ILE A 39 -9.87 -1.25 -10.48
C ILE A 39 -9.43 -0.13 -9.51
N ALA A 40 -9.26 -0.42 -8.22
CA ALA A 40 -8.79 0.56 -7.24
C ALA A 40 -7.36 1.05 -7.54
N ALA A 41 -6.44 0.15 -7.91
CA ALA A 41 -5.08 0.53 -8.31
C ALA A 41 -5.07 1.44 -9.55
N LEU A 42 -5.96 1.18 -10.52
CA LEU A 42 -6.11 1.98 -11.74
C LEU A 42 -6.72 3.35 -11.48
N LEU A 43 -7.75 3.42 -10.63
CA LEU A 43 -8.43 4.68 -10.29
C LEU A 43 -7.57 5.61 -9.44
N LEU A 44 -6.58 5.07 -8.74
CA LEU A 44 -5.69 5.81 -7.87
C LEU A 44 -4.33 6.14 -8.53
N TYR A 45 -4.00 5.56 -9.68
CA TYR A 45 -2.76 5.89 -10.36
C TYR A 45 -2.80 7.33 -10.92
N ASP A 46 -1.78 8.14 -10.60
CA ASP A 46 -1.61 9.54 -11.01
C ASP A 46 -2.71 10.52 -10.54
N GLN A 47 -3.49 10.14 -9.53
CA GLN A 47 -4.41 11.05 -8.85
C GLN A 47 -3.72 11.78 -7.68
N PRO A 48 -4.13 13.02 -7.35
CA PRO A 48 -3.61 13.74 -6.17
C PRO A 48 -3.89 13.03 -4.83
N PHE A 49 -4.75 12.01 -4.82
CA PHE A 49 -5.05 11.13 -3.68
C PHE A 49 -4.67 9.67 -3.96
N GLY A 50 -3.83 9.45 -4.98
CA GLY A 50 -3.29 8.15 -5.36
C GLY A 50 -2.20 7.65 -4.44
N PHE A 51 -1.95 6.34 -4.43
CA PHE A 51 -0.80 5.79 -3.71
C PHE A 51 0.47 5.95 -4.54
N THR A 52 1.53 6.38 -3.88
CA THR A 52 2.86 6.56 -4.43
C THR A 52 3.87 5.67 -3.70
N ARG A 53 5.10 5.61 -4.23
CA ARG A 53 6.21 4.99 -3.49
C ARG A 53 6.51 5.70 -2.17
N GLN A 54 6.23 7.01 -2.07
CA GLN A 54 6.41 7.76 -0.83
C GLN A 54 5.45 7.25 0.24
N ASP A 55 4.18 6.98 -0.09
CA ASP A 55 3.21 6.44 0.87
C ASP A 55 3.63 5.07 1.45
N VAL A 56 4.30 4.25 0.64
CA VAL A 56 4.89 2.99 1.13
C VAL A 56 6.01 3.27 2.12
N GLN A 57 6.91 4.20 1.79
CA GLN A 57 8.05 4.56 2.63
C GLN A 57 7.58 5.17 3.96
N ASP A 58 6.61 6.07 3.92
CA ASP A 58 6.05 6.72 5.12
C ASP A 58 5.49 5.66 6.09
N GLU A 59 4.76 4.66 5.58
CA GLU A 59 4.22 3.56 6.39
C GLU A 59 5.34 2.64 6.95
N GLU A 60 6.41 2.42 6.19
CA GLU A 60 7.61 1.69 6.67
C GLU A 60 8.35 2.46 7.76
N GLU A 61 8.50 3.77 7.61
CA GLU A 61 9.13 4.66 8.59
C GLU A 61 8.32 4.72 9.90
N VAL A 62 6.99 4.83 9.81
CA VAL A 62 6.12 4.76 11.00
C VAL A 62 6.22 3.40 11.68
N SER A 63 6.28 2.31 10.92
CA SER A 63 6.51 0.97 11.49
C SER A 63 7.87 0.88 12.21
N ALA A 64 8.92 1.48 11.65
CA ALA A 64 10.25 1.48 12.26
C ALA A 64 10.27 2.32 13.55
N TYR A 65 9.64 3.50 13.53
CA TYR A 65 9.46 4.34 14.70
C TYR A 65 8.72 3.60 15.82
N CYS A 66 7.63 2.91 15.50
CA CYS A 66 6.90 2.09 16.46
C CYS A 66 7.78 1.00 17.10
N ALA A 67 8.68 0.38 16.33
CA ALA A 67 9.62 -0.61 16.88
C ALA A 67 10.60 0.01 17.89
N VAL A 68 11.12 1.20 17.60
CA VAL A 68 11.98 1.97 18.53
C VAL A 68 11.21 2.30 19.81
N MET A 69 10.00 2.83 19.70
CA MET A 69 9.18 3.18 20.86
C MET A 69 8.79 1.95 21.69
N ALA A 70 8.49 0.81 21.05
CA ALA A 70 8.25 -0.44 21.76
C ALA A 70 9.47 -0.92 22.55
N ALA A 71 10.69 -0.78 22.00
CA ALA A 71 11.92 -1.12 22.70
C ALA A 71 12.14 -0.21 23.91
N GLN A 72 12.07 1.12 23.72
CA GLN A 72 12.25 2.09 24.81
C GLN A 72 11.24 1.90 25.96
N ASN A 73 9.96 1.65 25.64
CA ASN A 73 8.95 1.43 26.67
C ASN A 73 9.13 0.08 27.39
N ARG A 74 9.65 -0.95 26.73
CA ARG A 74 10.04 -2.20 27.40
C ARG A 74 11.19 -1.98 28.37
N GLU A 75 12.21 -1.25 27.96
CA GLU A 75 13.36 -0.89 28.81
C GLU A 75 12.93 -0.07 30.03
N ALA A 76 11.96 0.84 29.86
CA ALA A 76 11.36 1.62 30.93
C ALA A 76 10.38 0.83 31.83
N GLY A 77 10.11 -0.44 31.52
CA GLY A 77 9.16 -1.28 32.26
C GLY A 77 7.68 -1.06 31.92
N ASP A 78 7.34 -0.12 31.03
CA ASP A 78 5.98 0.10 30.55
C ASP A 78 5.61 -0.90 29.44
N ARG A 79 5.32 -2.13 29.86
CA ARG A 79 4.94 -3.22 28.96
C ARG A 79 3.63 -2.97 28.20
N ALA A 80 2.70 -2.20 28.79
CA ALA A 80 1.41 -1.93 28.17
C ALA A 80 1.57 -0.98 26.99
N THR A 81 2.36 0.08 27.15
CA THR A 81 2.67 1.01 26.06
C THR A 81 3.54 0.35 25.00
N ALA A 82 4.51 -0.48 25.40
CA ALA A 82 5.30 -1.25 24.43
C ALA A 82 4.43 -2.16 23.54
N ALA A 83 3.49 -2.91 24.13
CA ALA A 83 2.58 -3.77 23.37
C ALA A 83 1.69 -3.00 22.39
N LYS A 84 1.28 -1.77 22.74
CA LYS A 84 0.55 -0.88 21.82
C LYS A 84 1.40 -0.50 20.62
N PHE A 85 2.66 -0.11 20.84
CA PHE A 85 3.58 0.23 19.75
C PHE A 85 3.91 -0.98 18.88
N GLU A 86 4.05 -2.18 19.44
CA GLU A 86 4.22 -3.41 18.67
C GLU A 86 3.02 -3.67 17.74
N LEU A 87 1.80 -3.53 18.27
CA LEU A 87 0.58 -3.68 17.48
C LEU A 87 0.47 -2.62 16.37
N LEU A 88 0.77 -1.35 16.69
CA LEU A 88 0.75 -0.27 15.72
C LEU A 88 1.77 -0.51 14.61
N GLY A 89 3.03 -0.82 14.98
CA GLY A 89 4.08 -1.12 14.02
C GLY A 89 3.71 -2.29 13.10
N ALA A 90 3.11 -3.35 13.64
CA ALA A 90 2.64 -4.46 12.82
C ALA A 90 1.57 -4.05 11.79
N ARG A 91 0.63 -3.17 12.18
CA ARG A 91 -0.42 -2.65 11.30
C ARG A 91 0.14 -1.76 10.19
N HIS A 92 1.09 -0.87 10.52
CA HIS A 92 1.76 -0.01 9.55
C HIS A 92 2.60 -0.83 8.56
N LYS A 93 3.31 -1.85 9.04
CA LYS A 93 4.03 -2.80 8.18
C LYS A 93 3.10 -3.56 7.22
N GLU A 94 1.95 -4.00 7.71
CA GLU A 94 0.95 -4.65 6.85
C GLU A 94 0.41 -3.67 5.81
N ARG A 95 0.15 -2.43 6.20
CA ARG A 95 -0.34 -1.38 5.30
C ARG A 95 0.68 -1.04 4.22
N ALA A 96 1.94 -0.82 4.56
CA ALA A 96 3.03 -0.60 3.60
C ALA A 96 3.06 -1.70 2.53
N ALA A 97 2.96 -2.97 2.95
CA ALA A 97 2.94 -4.09 2.02
C ALA A 97 1.67 -4.12 1.14
N LYS A 98 0.50 -3.68 1.65
CA LYS A 98 -0.73 -3.55 0.84
C LYS A 98 -0.58 -2.46 -0.20
N LEU A 99 -0.04 -1.31 0.20
CA LEU A 99 0.21 -0.20 -0.71
C LEU A 99 1.22 -0.60 -1.80
N ALA A 100 2.33 -1.23 -1.42
CA ALA A 100 3.34 -1.69 -2.36
C ALA A 100 2.78 -2.67 -3.40
N ALA A 101 1.83 -3.53 -3.01
CA ALA A 101 1.17 -4.45 -3.94
C ALA A 101 0.31 -3.73 -4.99
N LEU A 102 -0.14 -2.49 -4.72
CA LEU A 102 -0.95 -1.67 -5.64
C LEU A 102 -0.11 -0.77 -6.53
N LEU A 103 1.22 -0.78 -6.41
CA LEU A 103 2.11 0.05 -7.22
C LEU A 103 2.71 -0.73 -8.39
N PRO A 104 3.07 -0.03 -9.48
CA PRO A 104 3.89 -0.64 -10.51
C PRO A 104 5.22 -1.16 -9.93
N PRO A 105 5.75 -2.26 -10.49
CA PRO A 105 7.09 -2.73 -10.14
C PRO A 105 8.12 -1.61 -10.41
N PRO A 106 9.19 -1.54 -9.60
CA PRO A 106 10.26 -0.57 -9.81
C PRO A 106 10.99 -0.80 -11.13
#